data_AF-A0A7R9QKK0-F1
#
_entry.id   AF-A0A7R9QKK0-F1
#
_cell.length_a   1.000
_cell.length_b   1.000
_cell.length_c   1.000
_cell.angle_alpha   90.00
_cell.angle_beta   90.00
_cell.angle_gamma   90.00
#
_symmetry.space_group_name_H-M   'P 1'
#
loop_
_entity.id
_entity.type
_entity.pdbx_description
1 polymer ?
#
loop_
_entity_poly.entity_id
_entity_poly.type
_entity_poly.pdbx_seq_one_letter_code
_entity_poly.pdbx_strand_id
1 'polypeptide(L)'
;MYMKREHRLEELQADIEYQMRCVLSKQAAQKTEEDLKQEEELLQRLVEIIEERNDIVEMMVRDENKEVEEYQKLISKVLPSKPELRPKPKQTVNTEPGVADTTAGANGRQPVSKKALKEELKMKEKLRLKDIKERKRLKKLEKSQQKDNKTDD
;
A
#
# COMPACT_ATOMS: atom_id res chain seq x y z
N MET A 1 17.54 12.04 -1.48
CA MET A 1 18.11 11.83 -0.14
C MET A 1 17.74 10.46 0.44
N TYR A 2 16.48 10.05 0.31
CA TYR A 2 15.95 8.79 0.87
C TYR A 2 16.72 7.54 0.45
N MET A 3 17.00 7.37 -0.84
CA MET A 3 17.75 6.20 -1.36
C MET A 3 19.14 6.02 -0.72
N LYS A 4 19.88 7.11 -0.49
CA LYS A 4 21.21 7.02 0.13
C LYS A 4 21.12 6.64 1.61
N ARG A 5 20.07 7.07 2.30
CA ARG A 5 19.82 6.70 3.70
C ARG A 5 19.34 5.26 3.80
N GLU A 6 18.42 4.85 2.94
CA GLU A 6 17.93 3.48 2.85
C GLU A 6 19.08 2.50 2.60
N HIS A 7 19.94 2.79 1.61
CA HIS A 7 21.07 1.91 1.30
C HIS A 7 22.02 1.71 2.49
N ARG A 8 22.31 2.77 3.25
CA ARG A 8 23.14 2.66 4.47
C ARG A 8 22.46 1.80 5.55
N LEU A 9 21.14 1.89 5.68
CA LEU A 9 20.38 1.07 6.62
C LEU A 9 20.38 -0.39 6.19
N GLU A 10 20.31 -0.68 4.89
CA GLU A 10 20.42 -2.04 4.35
C GLU A 10 21.82 -2.63 4.55
N GLU A 11 22.89 -1.85 4.33
CA GLU A 11 24.26 -2.26 4.64
C GLU A 11 24.41 -2.59 6.13
N LEU A 12 23.94 -1.70 7.01
CA LEU A 12 24.00 -1.90 8.45
C LEU A 12 23.17 -3.12 8.90
N GLN A 13 22.00 -3.33 8.30
CA GLN A 13 21.17 -4.51 8.55
C GLN A 13 21.93 -5.79 8.19
N ALA A 14 22.61 -5.83 7.05
CA ALA A 14 23.40 -6.99 6.62
C ALA A 14 24.54 -7.31 7.60
N ASP A 15 25.24 -6.28 8.08
CA ASP A 15 26.32 -6.44 9.07
C ASP A 15 25.82 -7.00 10.40
N ILE A 16 24.65 -6.53 10.86
CA ILE A 16 24.03 -6.99 12.11
C ILE A 16 23.49 -8.42 11.96
N GLU A 17 22.83 -8.72 10.85
CA GLU A 17 22.35 -10.08 10.56
C GLU A 17 23.50 -11.09 10.47
N TYR A 18 24.65 -10.68 9.95
CA TYR A 18 25.85 -11.50 9.96
C TYR A 18 26.30 -11.81 11.39
N GLN A 19 26.42 -10.78 12.25
CA GLN A 19 26.78 -10.95 13.66
C GLN A 19 25.77 -11.83 14.40
N MET A 20 24.48 -11.64 14.15
CA MET A 20 23.39 -12.45 14.70
C MET A 20 23.55 -13.93 14.34
N ARG A 21 23.84 -14.23 13.07
CA ARG A 21 24.11 -15.63 12.65
C ARG A 21 25.28 -16.23 13.38
N CYS A 22 26.34 -15.47 13.65
CA CYS A 22 27.49 -15.96 14.41
C CYS A 22 27.09 -16.36 15.84
N VAL A 23 26.31 -15.52 16.53
CA VAL A 23 25.85 -15.79 17.91
C VAL A 23 24.88 -16.98 17.94
N LEU A 24 23.93 -17.03 17.00
CA LEU A 24 22.94 -18.10 16.90
C LEU A 24 23.53 -19.46 16.49
N SER A 25 24.69 -19.47 15.84
CA SER A 25 25.36 -20.72 15.45
C SER A 25 26.04 -21.44 16.62
N LYS A 26 26.19 -20.79 17.78
CA LYS A 26 26.76 -21.41 18.98
C LYS A 26 25.81 -22.49 19.53
N GLN A 27 26.37 -23.62 19.96
CA GLN A 27 25.60 -24.65 20.64
C GLN A 27 25.02 -24.11 21.95
N ALA A 28 23.81 -24.53 22.33
CA ALA A 28 23.13 -24.04 23.54
C ALA A 28 23.98 -24.23 24.82
N ALA A 29 24.75 -25.32 24.91
CA ALA A 29 25.64 -25.59 26.04
C ALA A 29 26.89 -24.68 26.10
N GLN A 30 27.18 -23.94 25.02
CA GLN A 30 28.33 -23.04 24.90
C GLN A 30 27.92 -21.56 24.89
N LYS A 31 26.61 -21.26 24.92
CA LYS A 31 26.12 -19.89 25.01
C LYS A 31 26.36 -19.35 26.40
N THR A 32 27.02 -18.20 26.46
CA THR A 32 27.26 -17.43 27.68
C THR A 32 26.14 -16.43 27.93
N GLU A 33 26.08 -15.84 29.12
CA GLU A 33 25.15 -14.75 29.40
C GLU A 33 25.46 -13.52 28.54
N GLU A 34 26.74 -13.23 28.28
CA GLU A 34 27.15 -12.21 27.31
C GLU A 34 26.61 -12.48 25.90
N ASP A 35 26.58 -13.74 25.45
CA ASP A 35 26.03 -14.09 24.15
C ASP A 35 24.53 -13.83 24.05
N LEU A 36 23.79 -14.10 25.13
CA LEU A 36 22.36 -13.83 25.20
C LEU A 36 22.08 -12.32 25.18
N LYS A 37 22.87 -11.54 25.93
CA LYS A 37 22.79 -10.09 25.94
C LYS A 37 23.15 -9.50 24.57
N GLN A 38 24.20 -10.01 23.93
CA GLN A 38 24.58 -9.60 22.58
C GLN A 38 23.48 -9.93 21.57
N GLU A 39 22.83 -11.10 21.68
CA GLU A 39 21.67 -11.45 20.85
C GLU A 39 20.51 -10.46 21.02
N GLU A 40 20.17 -10.11 22.26
CA GLU A 40 19.12 -9.13 22.57
C GLU A 40 19.45 -7.74 22.00
N GLU A 41 20.69 -7.26 22.17
CA GLU A 41 21.15 -5.97 21.64
C GLU A 41 21.12 -5.94 20.10
N LEU A 42 21.57 -7.01 19.45
CA LEU A 42 21.53 -7.12 17.98
C LEU A 42 20.09 -7.16 17.46
N LEU A 43 19.18 -7.86 18.15
CA LEU A 43 17.77 -7.93 17.78
C LEU A 43 17.10 -6.56 17.93
N GLN A 44 17.34 -5.88 19.05
CA GLN A 44 16.85 -4.52 19.29
C GLN A 44 17.33 -3.57 18.19
N ARG A 45 18.61 -3.65 17.81
CA ARG A 45 19.14 -2.82 16.72
C ARG A 45 18.53 -3.12 15.36
N LEU A 46 18.20 -4.38 15.06
CA LEU A 46 17.47 -4.74 13.82
C LEU A 46 16.07 -4.11 13.80
N VAL A 47 15.35 -4.15 14.92
CA VAL A 47 14.02 -3.51 15.02
C VAL A 47 14.12 -2.01 14.77
N GLU A 48 15.07 -1.33 15.39
CA GLU A 48 15.32 0.10 15.17
C GLU A 48 15.60 0.41 13.69
N ILE A 49 16.41 -0.40 13.00
CA ILE A 49 16.68 -0.21 11.57
C ILE A 49 15.41 -0.37 10.73
N ILE A 50 14.57 -1.35 11.05
CA ILE A 50 13.30 -1.57 10.35
C ILE A 50 12.37 -0.37 10.56
N GLU A 51 12.30 0.18 11.77
CA GLU A 51 11.54 1.39 12.08
C GLU A 51 12.08 2.61 11.31
N GLU A 52 13.40 2.82 11.29
CA GLU A 52 14.03 3.89 10.51
C GLU A 52 13.75 3.76 9.01
N ARG A 53 13.72 2.54 8.46
CA ARG A 53 13.35 2.29 7.06
C ARG A 53 11.87 2.58 6.81
N ASN A 54 11.01 2.24 7.76
CA ASN A 54 9.58 2.58 7.67
C ASN A 54 9.37 4.10 7.64
N ASP A 55 10.08 4.86 8.47
CA ASP A 55 10.04 6.33 8.47
C ASP A 55 10.43 6.93 7.12
N ILE A 56 11.43 6.35 6.44
CA ILE A 56 11.81 6.78 5.09
C ILE A 56 10.64 6.61 4.12
N VAL A 57 9.96 5.46 4.14
CA VAL A 57 8.80 5.20 3.29
C VAL A 57 7.67 6.18 3.59
N GLU A 58 7.38 6.41 4.86
CA GLU A 58 6.34 7.36 5.28
C GLU A 58 6.65 8.79 4.80
N MET A 59 7.91 9.21 4.87
CA MET A 59 8.35 10.50 4.36
C MET A 59 8.23 10.61 2.84
N MET A 60 8.61 9.57 2.10
CA MET A 60 8.43 9.52 0.64
C MET A 60 6.96 9.66 0.24
N VAL A 61 6.08 8.89 0.89
CA VAL A 61 4.63 8.94 0.63
C VAL A 61 4.07 10.32 0.98
N ARG A 62 4.51 10.92 2.09
CA ARG A 62 4.10 12.26 2.49
C ARG A 62 4.49 13.30 1.45
N ASP A 63 5.70 13.23 0.93
CA ASP A 63 6.20 14.19 -0.06
C ASP A 63 5.46 14.05 -1.40
N GLU A 64 5.21 12.82 -1.85
CA GLU A 64 4.38 12.56 -3.05
C GLU A 64 2.96 13.12 -2.87
N ASN A 65 2.32 12.91 -1.71
CA ASN A 65 1.00 13.46 -1.44
C ASN A 65 0.98 14.98 -1.46
N LYS A 66 1.99 15.64 -0.87
CA LYS A 66 2.10 17.11 -0.91
C LYS A 66 2.23 17.59 -2.36
N GLU A 67 3.04 16.94 -3.19
CA GLU A 67 3.18 17.32 -4.60
C GLU A 67 1.85 17.20 -5.35
N VAL A 68 1.10 16.12 -5.13
CA VAL A 68 -0.23 15.93 -5.70
C VAL A 68 -1.21 17.01 -5.24
N GLU A 69 -1.22 17.33 -3.94
CA GLU A 69 -2.07 18.38 -3.38
C GLU A 69 -1.75 19.76 -3.97
N GLU A 70 -0.46 20.11 -4.07
CA GLU A 70 -0.02 21.38 -4.68
C GLU A 70 -0.37 21.43 -6.17
N TYR A 71 -0.23 20.31 -6.89
CA TYR A 71 -0.64 20.22 -8.29
C TYR A 71 -2.16 20.39 -8.46
N GLN A 72 -2.97 19.79 -7.59
CA GLN A 72 -4.42 19.98 -7.58
C GLN A 72 -4.81 21.43 -7.29
N LYS A 73 -4.15 22.08 -6.32
CA LYS A 73 -4.35 23.51 -6.02
C LYS A 73 -4.03 24.38 -7.24
N LEU A 74 -2.98 24.06 -7.99
CA LEU A 74 -2.61 24.79 -9.21
C LEU A 74 -3.66 24.60 -10.32
N ILE A 75 -4.07 23.36 -10.59
CA ILE A 75 -5.12 23.06 -11.58
C ILE A 75 -6.39 23.85 -11.27
N SER A 76 -6.84 23.84 -10.00
CA SER A 76 -8.05 24.55 -9.61
C SER A 76 -7.98 26.06 -9.84
N LYS A 77 -6.78 26.65 -9.84
CA LYS A 77 -6.57 28.08 -10.10
C LYS A 77 -6.53 28.40 -11.60
N VAL A 78 -5.97 27.50 -12.42
CA VAL A 78 -5.77 27.71 -13.86
C VAL A 78 -7.01 27.30 -14.67
N LEU A 79 -7.74 26.28 -14.22
CA LEU A 79 -8.97 25.81 -14.82
C LEU A 79 -10.12 26.11 -13.86
N PRO A 80 -10.80 27.27 -13.95
CA PRO A 80 -12.03 27.48 -13.21
C PRO A 80 -13.03 26.42 -13.65
N SER A 81 -13.52 25.64 -12.70
CA SER A 81 -14.57 24.65 -12.89
C SER A 81 -15.71 25.29 -13.69
N LYS A 82 -15.86 24.94 -14.96
CA LYS A 82 -16.91 25.47 -15.82
C LYS A 82 -18.25 25.08 -15.20
N PRO A 83 -19.13 26.02 -14.81
CA PRO A 83 -20.46 25.65 -14.36
C PRO A 83 -21.17 24.96 -15.53
N GLU A 84 -21.74 23.81 -15.20
CA GLU A 84 -22.38 22.86 -16.08
C GLU A 84 -23.56 23.54 -16.81
N LEU A 85 -23.32 24.16 -17.96
CA LEU A 85 -24.40 24.48 -18.89
C LEU A 85 -24.94 23.15 -19.43
N ARG A 86 -25.99 22.63 -18.79
CA ARG A 86 -26.88 21.67 -19.44
C ARG A 86 -27.72 22.41 -20.48
N PRO A 87 -27.83 21.88 -21.70
CA PRO A 87 -29.08 21.93 -22.42
C PRO A 87 -29.73 20.54 -22.41
N LYS A 88 -31.02 20.49 -22.02
CA LYS A 88 -31.90 19.34 -22.23
C LYS A 88 -32.15 19.09 -23.74
N PRO A 89 -32.54 17.87 -24.13
CA PRO A 89 -32.46 17.40 -25.52
C PRO A 89 -33.63 17.90 -26.38
N LYS A 90 -33.38 18.10 -27.68
CA LYS A 90 -34.43 18.10 -28.72
C LYS A 90 -33.96 17.29 -29.92
N GLN A 91 -34.83 16.36 -30.33
CA GLN A 91 -34.73 15.44 -31.47
C GLN A 91 -34.83 16.15 -32.83
N THR A 92 -34.72 15.33 -33.89
CA THR A 92 -35.04 15.53 -35.33
C THR A 92 -33.82 15.93 -36.16
N VAL A 93 -33.46 15.32 -37.30
CA VAL A 93 -34.14 14.45 -38.28
C VAL A 93 -33.06 13.76 -39.16
N ASN A 94 -33.41 12.61 -39.72
CA ASN A 94 -32.63 11.77 -40.64
C ASN A 94 -32.19 12.49 -41.93
N THR A 95 -31.05 12.09 -42.52
CA THR A 95 -30.85 11.76 -43.97
C THR A 95 -29.42 11.19 -44.17
N GLU A 96 -29.31 9.92 -44.53
CA GLU A 96 -28.18 9.33 -45.29
C GLU A 96 -28.56 9.32 -46.80
N PRO A 97 -27.69 9.03 -47.81
CA PRO A 97 -26.40 8.29 -47.77
C PRO A 97 -25.27 8.84 -48.69
N GLY A 98 -24.05 8.27 -48.61
CA GLY A 98 -23.08 8.41 -49.71
C GLY A 98 -21.58 8.15 -49.44
N VAL A 99 -21.19 6.86 -49.52
CA VAL A 99 -19.93 6.26 -50.04
C VAL A 99 -18.52 6.80 -49.71
N ALA A 100 -17.81 5.94 -48.95
CA ALA A 100 -16.45 5.39 -49.15
C ALA A 100 -15.24 6.32 -49.37
N ASP A 101 -14.34 6.33 -48.37
CA ASP A 101 -12.90 6.27 -48.60
C ASP A 101 -12.19 5.55 -47.43
N THR A 102 -10.95 5.17 -47.70
CA THR A 102 -10.18 4.03 -47.24
C THR A 102 -9.25 4.33 -46.05
N THR A 103 -8.75 3.23 -45.46
CA THR A 103 -7.46 3.05 -44.74
C THR A 103 -7.37 3.14 -43.21
N ALA A 104 -6.45 2.29 -42.73
CA ALA A 104 -5.72 2.28 -41.46
C ALA A 104 -6.33 1.48 -40.27
N GLY A 105 -5.70 0.33 -40.01
CA GLY A 105 -5.98 -0.54 -38.87
C GLY A 105 -5.71 0.11 -37.52
N ALA A 106 -6.64 -0.10 -36.59
CA ALA A 106 -6.49 0.20 -35.17
C ALA A 106 -6.78 -1.07 -34.37
N ASN A 107 -5.76 -1.56 -33.66
CA ASN A 107 -5.90 -2.66 -32.70
C ASN A 107 -6.94 -2.29 -31.64
N GLY A 108 -8.03 -3.05 -31.60
CA GLY A 108 -9.18 -2.81 -30.75
C GLY A 108 -8.89 -3.00 -29.27
N ARG A 109 -8.78 -1.90 -28.53
CA ARG A 109 -9.15 -1.90 -27.10
C ARG A 109 -10.68 -1.83 -27.03
N GLN A 110 -11.31 -2.93 -26.65
CA GLN A 110 -12.75 -2.92 -26.39
C GLN A 110 -13.06 -1.92 -25.26
N PRO A 111 -14.07 -1.05 -25.41
CA PRO A 111 -14.49 -0.16 -24.35
C PRO A 111 -15.15 -0.99 -23.23
N VAL A 112 -14.41 -1.21 -22.13
CA VAL A 112 -14.97 -1.86 -20.94
C VAL A 112 -16.11 -1.00 -20.42
N SER A 113 -17.32 -1.56 -20.35
CA SER A 113 -18.51 -0.79 -20.00
C SER A 113 -18.34 -0.19 -18.60
N LYS A 114 -18.62 1.11 -18.44
CA LYS A 114 -18.54 1.82 -17.14
C LYS A 114 -19.39 1.14 -16.05
N LYS A 115 -20.37 0.31 -16.42
CA LYS A 115 -21.18 -0.49 -15.50
C LYS A 115 -20.38 -1.65 -14.89
N ALA A 116 -19.60 -2.36 -15.69
CA ALA A 116 -18.78 -3.50 -15.24
C ALA A 116 -17.71 -3.04 -14.23
N LEU A 117 -17.03 -1.92 -14.50
CA LEU A 117 -16.03 -1.36 -13.59
C LEU A 117 -16.63 -0.95 -12.24
N LYS A 118 -17.87 -0.42 -12.26
CA LYS A 118 -18.60 0.00 -11.05
C LYS A 118 -19.07 -1.20 -10.22
N GLU A 119 -19.44 -2.31 -10.86
CA GLU A 119 -19.78 -3.55 -10.15
C GLU A 119 -18.57 -4.22 -9.54
N GLU A 120 -17.43 -4.22 -10.25
CA GLU A 120 -16.17 -4.76 -9.73
C GLU A 120 -15.68 -4.00 -8.49
N LEU A 121 -15.75 -2.66 -8.50
CA LEU A 121 -15.42 -1.84 -7.32
C LEU A 121 -16.32 -2.16 -6.12
N LYS A 122 -17.64 -2.27 -6.35
CA LYS A 122 -18.60 -2.64 -5.29
C LYS A 122 -18.34 -4.03 -4.73
N MET A 123 -17.90 -4.98 -5.56
CA MET A 123 -17.56 -6.33 -5.12
C MET A 123 -16.28 -6.34 -4.28
N LYS A 124 -15.24 -5.62 -4.71
CA LYS A 124 -13.99 -5.43 -3.95
C LYS A 124 -14.22 -4.76 -2.60
N GLU A 125 -15.09 -3.76 -2.55
CA GLU A 125 -15.46 -3.06 -1.31
C GLU A 125 -16.20 -3.98 -0.32
N LYS A 126 -17.15 -4.81 -0.82
CA LYS A 126 -17.84 -5.82 0.01
C LYS A 126 -16.89 -6.89 0.55
N LEU A 127 -15.90 -7.31 -0.24
CA LEU A 127 -14.91 -8.29 0.19
C LEU A 127 -14.02 -7.71 1.31
N ARG A 128 -13.51 -6.49 1.12
CA ARG A 128 -12.71 -5.79 2.13
C ARG A 128 -13.45 -5.63 3.46
N LEU A 129 -14.75 -5.34 3.42
CA LEU A 129 -15.56 -5.18 4.63
C LEU A 129 -15.76 -6.52 5.36
N LYS A 130 -15.89 -7.64 4.63
CA LYS A 130 -15.94 -8.99 5.22
C LYS A 130 -14.62 -9.35 5.90
N ASP A 131 -13.48 -9.08 5.26
CA ASP A 131 -12.15 -9.38 5.81
C ASP A 131 -11.88 -8.59 7.10
N ILE A 132 -12.27 -7.31 7.15
CA ILE A 132 -12.18 -6.49 8.36
C ILE A 132 -13.03 -7.07 9.49
N LYS A 133 -14.23 -7.56 9.18
CA LYS A 133 -15.14 -8.14 10.19
C LYS A 133 -14.62 -9.46 10.74
N GLU A 134 -14.05 -10.31 9.90
CA GLU A 134 -13.41 -11.57 10.33
C GLU A 134 -12.16 -11.31 11.17
N ARG A 135 -11.29 -10.38 10.77
CA ARG A 135 -10.13 -9.98 11.60
C ARG A 135 -10.53 -9.47 12.98
N LYS A 136 -11.63 -8.70 13.08
CA LYS A 136 -12.16 -8.24 14.38
C LYS A 136 -12.72 -9.40 15.22
N ARG A 137 -13.34 -10.40 14.61
CA ARG A 137 -13.83 -11.61 15.30
C ARG A 137 -12.67 -12.45 15.83
N LEU A 138 -11.65 -12.71 15.02
CA LEU A 138 -10.47 -13.47 15.41
C LEU A 138 -9.74 -12.81 16.59
N LYS A 139 -9.52 -11.49 16.53
CA LYS A 139 -8.93 -10.73 17.65
C LYS A 139 -9.78 -10.77 18.92
N LYS A 140 -11.11 -10.87 18.80
CA LYS A 140 -12.00 -10.99 19.97
C LYS A 140 -11.92 -12.38 20.60
N LEU A 141 -11.81 -13.42 19.78
CA LEU A 141 -11.69 -14.81 20.23
C LEU A 141 -10.34 -15.05 20.91
N GLU A 142 -9.26 -14.54 20.32
CA GLU A 142 -7.90 -14.59 20.88
C GLU A 142 -7.84 -13.92 22.26
N LYS A 143 -8.44 -12.74 22.41
CA LYS A 143 -8.56 -12.06 23.71
C LYS A 143 -9.41 -12.79 24.75
N SER A 144 -10.33 -13.67 24.33
CA SER A 144 -11.11 -14.50 25.26
C SER A 144 -10.26 -15.65 25.78
N GLN A 145 -9.56 -16.37 24.88
CA GLN A 145 -8.68 -17.48 25.24
C GLN A 145 -7.52 -17.05 26.17
N GLN A 146 -7.00 -15.83 25.98
CA GLN A 146 -5.96 -15.27 26.84
C GLN A 146 -6.44 -14.84 28.24
N LYS A 147 -7.76 -14.65 28.42
CA LYS A 147 -8.35 -14.38 29.73
C LYS A 147 -8.65 -15.67 30.49
N ASP A 148 -9.10 -16.70 29.78
CA ASP A 148 -9.40 -18.00 30.39
C ASP A 148 -8.12 -18.67 30.90
N ASN A 149 -6.99 -18.55 30.17
CA ASN A 149 -5.68 -19.06 30.61
C ASN A 149 -5.01 -18.29 31.77
N LYS A 150 -5.62 -17.22 32.28
CA LYS A 150 -5.05 -16.38 33.36
C LYS A 150 -5.80 -16.52 34.71
N THR A 151 -6.71 -17.50 34.82
CA THR A 151 -7.57 -17.67 36.00
C THR A 151 -7.31 -18.97 36.77
N ASP A 152 -6.30 -19.77 36.38
CA ASP A 152 -5.93 -21.04 37.01
C ASP A 152 -4.57 -21.00 37.75
N ASP A 153 -4.18 -19.84 38.31
CA ASP A 153 -3.03 -19.69 39.23
C ASP A 153 -3.43 -18.83 40.45
#